data_AF-A0A7L3PNF1-F1
#
_entry.id   AF-A0A7L3PNF1-F1
#
_cell.length_a   1.000
_cell.length_b   1.000
_cell.length_c   1.000
_cell.angle_alpha   90.00
_cell.angle_beta   90.00
_cell.angle_gamma   90.00
#
_symmetry.space_group_name_H-M   'P 1'
#
loop_
_entity.id
_entity.type
_entity.pdbx_description
1 polymer ?
#
loop_
_entity_poly.entity_id
_entity_poly.type
_entity_poly.pdbx_seq_one_letter_code
_entity_poly.pdbx_strand_id
1 'polypeptide(L)'
;LVLQVTAGALLEGDTVTLRCRARGDISVTQVWFFHERKKVAGPLKGTEISLRPLQLHHGGRYRCRGKGDIWSKWNELSAPVTVRV
;
A
#
# COMPACT_ATOMS: atom_id res chain seq x y z
N LEU A 1 7.60 3.71 6.84
CA LEU A 1 6.47 3.79 5.88
C LEU A 1 5.18 3.56 6.62
N VAL A 2 4.15 4.29 6.20
CA VAL A 2 2.79 4.15 6.69
C VAL A 2 1.91 3.88 5.49
N LEU A 3 1.22 2.74 5.50
CA LEU A 3 0.16 2.47 4.55
C LEU A 3 -1.10 3.19 5.06
N GLN A 4 -1.60 4.12 4.25
CA GLN A 4 -2.82 4.86 4.47
C GLN A 4 -3.90 4.25 3.57
N VAL A 5 -5.05 4.01 4.15
CA VAL A 5 -6.25 3.53 3.46
C VAL A 5 -7.35 4.50 3.85
N THR A 6 -8.30 4.75 2.96
CA THR A 6 -9.56 5.39 3.34
C THR A 6 -10.23 4.49 4.39
N ALA A 7 -10.08 4.86 5.66
CA ALA A 7 -10.67 4.13 6.77
C ALA A 7 -12.16 4.47 6.82
N GLY A 8 -13.00 3.53 6.39
CA GLY A 8 -14.44 3.62 6.38
C GLY A 8 -15.06 2.25 6.19
N ALA A 9 -16.38 2.15 6.33
CA ALA A 9 -17.11 0.97 5.86
C ALA A 9 -17.04 0.99 4.33
N LEU A 10 -16.34 0.01 3.75
CA LEU A 10 -16.23 -0.16 2.31
C LEU A 10 -17.19 -1.24 1.90
N LEU A 11 -17.90 -1.02 0.80
CA LEU A 11 -18.87 -1.96 0.24
C LEU A 11 -18.36 -2.53 -1.08
N GLU A 12 -18.96 -3.62 -1.55
CA GLU A 12 -18.69 -4.10 -2.91
C GLU A 12 -19.07 -3.04 -3.95
N GLY A 13 -18.21 -2.86 -4.95
CA GLY A 13 -18.34 -1.79 -5.94
C GLY A 13 -17.66 -0.48 -5.54
N ASP A 14 -17.26 -0.31 -4.28
CA ASP A 14 -16.54 0.89 -3.85
C ASP A 14 -15.18 1.02 -4.50
N THR A 15 -14.64 2.21 -4.33
CA THR A 15 -13.34 2.61 -4.83
C THR A 15 -12.43 2.93 -3.65
N VAL A 16 -11.41 2.11 -3.46
CA VAL A 16 -10.45 2.29 -2.37
C VAL A 16 -9.10 2.62 -2.95
N THR A 17 -8.45 3.65 -2.40
CA THR A 17 -7.08 3.99 -2.76
C THR A 17 -6.16 3.69 -1.58
N LEU A 18 -5.20 2.79 -1.81
CA LEU A 18 -4.15 2.45 -0.88
C LEU A 18 -2.94 3.36 -1.16
N ARG A 19 -2.51 4.15 -0.18
CA ARG A 19 -1.40 5.10 -0.30
C ARG A 19 -0.27 4.73 0.65
N CYS A 20 0.92 4.49 0.12
CA CYS A 20 2.12 4.23 0.89
C CYS A 20 2.94 5.50 1.08
N ARG A 21 3.00 6.04 2.30
CA ARG A 21 3.70 7.29 2.61
C ARG A 21 4.94 7.03 3.47
N ALA A 22 6.09 7.59 3.10
CA ALA A 22 7.28 7.52 3.95
C ALA A 22 7.13 8.40 5.21
N ARG A 23 7.85 8.04 6.29
CA ARG A 23 7.93 8.91 7.47
C ARG A 23 9.04 9.93 7.22
N GLY A 24 8.76 11.21 7.46
CA GLY A 24 9.71 12.29 7.22
C GLY A 24 9.92 12.60 5.74
N ASP A 25 11.05 13.23 5.42
CA ASP A 25 11.40 13.72 4.08
C ASP A 25 12.20 12.67 3.27
N ILE A 26 11.65 11.45 3.21
CA ILE A 26 12.29 10.34 2.51
C ILE A 26 11.72 10.21 1.10
N SER A 27 12.58 10.43 0.11
CA SER A 27 12.27 10.20 -1.31
C SER A 27 12.22 8.71 -1.62
N VAL A 28 11.00 8.17 -1.72
CA VAL A 28 10.76 6.78 -2.13
C VAL A 28 10.78 6.71 -3.64
N THR A 29 11.67 5.90 -4.19
CA THR A 29 11.83 5.70 -5.64
C THR A 29 11.00 4.53 -6.16
N GLN A 30 10.78 3.52 -5.31
CA GLN A 30 9.99 2.33 -5.67
C GLN A 30 9.11 1.86 -4.52
N VAL A 31 7.87 1.49 -4.83
CA VAL A 31 6.92 0.90 -3.87
C VAL A 31 6.41 -0.44 -4.38
N TRP A 32 6.25 -1.40 -3.46
CA TRP A 32 5.56 -2.65 -3.65
C TRP A 32 4.38 -2.75 -2.70
N PHE A 33 3.28 -3.33 -3.17
CA PHE A 33 2.12 -3.64 -2.35
C PHE A 33 1.96 -5.14 -2.21
N PHE A 34 1.58 -5.55 -1.01
CA PHE A 34 1.35 -6.94 -0.64
C PHE A 34 -0.04 -7.09 -0.06
N HIS A 35 -0.74 -8.16 -0.44
CA HIS A 35 -2.02 -8.59 0.09
C HIS A 35 -1.88 -10.03 0.57
N GLU A 36 -2.23 -10.30 1.82
CA GLU A 36 -2.06 -11.64 2.43
C GLU A 36 -0.66 -12.24 2.22
N ARG A 37 0.38 -11.40 2.36
CA ARG A 37 1.81 -11.71 2.15
C ARG A 37 2.21 -12.01 0.69
N LYS A 38 1.28 -11.95 -0.27
CA LYS A 38 1.56 -12.06 -1.71
C LYS A 38 1.76 -10.68 -2.31
N LYS A 39 2.72 -10.56 -3.22
CA LYS A 39 2.96 -9.30 -3.96
C LYS A 39 1.81 -9.09 -4.95
N VAL A 40 1.07 -8.01 -4.79
CA VAL A 40 -0.06 -7.66 -5.69
C VAL A 40 0.28 -6.51 -6.63
N ALA A 41 1.20 -5.62 -6.25
CA ALA A 41 1.65 -4.55 -7.14
C ALA A 41 3.13 -4.21 -6.93
N GLY A 42 3.75 -3.68 -7.98
CA GLY A 42 5.08 -3.09 -7.97
C GLY A 42 6.22 -3.94 -8.55
N PRO A 43 7.40 -3.32 -8.78
CA PRO A 43 7.78 -1.97 -8.32
C PRO A 43 7.03 -0.83 -9.05
N LEU A 44 6.44 0.08 -8.28
CA LEU A 44 5.77 1.29 -8.79
C LEU A 44 6.65 2.51 -8.49
N LYS A 45 6.75 3.44 -9.44
CA LYS A 45 7.30 4.78 -9.18
C LYS A 45 6.34 5.64 -8.35
N GLY A 46 5.04 5.34 -8.41
CA GLY A 46 4.01 5.97 -7.61
C GLY A 46 3.88 5.36 -6.22
N THR A 47 3.24 6.09 -5.32
CA THR A 47 2.98 5.68 -3.93
C THR A 47 1.56 5.19 -3.70
N GLU A 48 0.74 5.08 -4.74
CA GLU A 48 -0.70 4.81 -4.63
C GLU A 48 -1.14 3.72 -5.59
N ILE A 49 -2.07 2.87 -5.14
CA ILE A 49 -2.84 1.94 -5.99
C ILE A 49 -4.32 2.07 -5.67
N SER A 50 -5.16 1.82 -6.66
CA SER A 50 -6.61 1.82 -6.46
C SER A 50 -7.17 0.41 -6.65
N LEU A 51 -8.02 -0.02 -5.72
CA LEU A 51 -8.83 -1.23 -5.80
C LEU A 51 -10.21 -0.80 -6.30
N ARG A 52 -10.51 -1.08 -7.57
CA ARG A 52 -11.77 -0.69 -8.24
C ARG A 52 -12.14 -1.74 -9.30
N PRO A 53 -13.38 -2.26 -9.32
CA PRO A 53 -14.35 -2.22 -8.23
C PRO A 53 -13.88 -3.07 -7.03
N LEU A 54 -14.18 -2.63 -5.81
CA LEU A 54 -13.92 -3.41 -4.62
C LEU A 54 -14.81 -4.67 -4.61
N GLN A 55 -14.26 -5.79 -4.17
CA GLN A 55 -14.93 -7.09 -4.15
C GLN A 55 -14.53 -7.82 -2.86
N LEU A 56 -15.32 -8.78 -2.40
CA LEU A 56 -15.02 -9.61 -1.22
C LEU A 56 -13.57 -10.14 -1.19
N HIS A 57 -13.01 -10.57 -2.33
CA HIS A 57 -11.65 -11.10 -2.40
C HIS A 57 -10.55 -10.04 -2.19
N HIS A 58 -10.88 -8.76 -2.32
CA HIS A 58 -9.99 -7.64 -1.97
C HIS A 58 -9.95 -7.40 -0.45
N GLY A 59 -10.80 -8.06 0.34
CA GLY A 59 -10.70 -8.02 1.80
C GLY A 59 -9.40 -8.67 2.29
N GLY A 60 -8.86 -8.20 3.41
CA GLY A 60 -7.70 -8.79 4.06
C GLY A 60 -6.60 -7.79 4.42
N ARG A 61 -5.39 -8.31 4.72
CA ARG A 61 -4.26 -7.52 5.19
C ARG A 61 -3.37 -7.04 4.05
N TYR A 62 -3.28 -5.73 3.93
CA TYR A 62 -2.38 -5.05 3.03
C TYR A 62 -1.12 -4.54 3.74
N ARG A 63 0.01 -4.57 3.03
CA ARG A 63 1.27 -3.96 3.43
C ARG A 63 1.89 -3.27 2.22
N CYS A 64 2.67 -2.23 2.46
CA CYS A 64 3.54 -1.68 1.43
C CYS A 64 5.00 -1.77 1.84
N ARG A 65 5.88 -1.99 0.86
CA ARG A 65 7.32 -1.90 1.01
C ARG A 65 7.81 -0.77 0.12
N GLY A 66 8.64 0.11 0.65
CA GLY A 66 9.26 1.18 -0.12
C GLY A 66 10.77 1.01 -0.15
N LYS A 67 11.37 1.43 -1.25
CA LYS A 67 12.81 1.55 -1.43
C LYS A 67 13.08 2.98 -1.88
N GLY A 68 14.12 3.57 -1.30
CA GLY A 68 14.58 4.92 -1.60
C GLY A 68 16.10 4.95 -1.65
N ASP A 69 16.63 5.98 -2.30
CA ASP A 69 18.07 6.13 -2.55
C ASP A 69 18.74 7.07 -1.55
N ILE A 70 18.37 6.97 -0.27
CA ILE A 70 19.06 7.67 0.81
C ILE A 70 20.21 6.80 1.32
N TRP A 71 21.43 7.33 1.19
CA TRP A 71 22.68 6.80 1.73
C TRP A 71 22.79 5.27 1.60
N SER A 72 22.46 4.83 0.39
CA SER A 72 22.79 3.53 -0.20
C SER A 72 22.00 2.29 0.23
N LYS A 73 20.91 2.34 1.02
CA LYS A 73 20.02 1.15 1.20
C LYS A 73 18.72 1.37 2.00
N TRP A 74 18.02 2.50 1.85
CA TRP A 74 16.75 2.63 2.56
C TRP A 74 15.70 1.66 2.00
N ASN A 75 15.23 0.75 2.84
CA ASN A 75 14.11 -0.11 2.55
C ASN A 75 13.30 -0.34 3.83
N GLU A 76 11.99 -0.16 3.75
CA GLU A 76 11.13 -0.29 4.92
C GLU A 76 9.85 -1.02 4.52
N LEU A 77 9.28 -1.80 5.45
CA LEU A 77 8.00 -2.46 5.31
C LEU A 77 6.99 -1.79 6.26
N SER A 78 5.81 -1.44 5.75
CA SER A 78 4.77 -0.81 6.56
C SER A 78 4.14 -1.79 7.55
N ALA A 79 3.53 -1.23 8.58
CA ALA A 79 2.54 -1.95 9.37
C ALA A 79 1.40 -2.46 8.47
N PRO A 80 0.79 -3.62 8.80
CA PRO A 80 -0.35 -4.15 8.07
C PRO A 80 -1.61 -3.30 8.32
N VAL A 81 -2.37 -3.06 7.27
CA VAL A 81 -3.72 -2.47 7.36
C VAL A 81 -4.72 -3.48 6.87
N THR A 82 -5.81 -3.67 7.60
CA THR A 82 -6.87 -4.60 7.20
C THR A 82 -7.94 -3.84 6.45
N VAL A 83 -8.17 -4.21 5.20
CA VAL A 83 -9.31 -3.76 4.41
C VAL A 83 -10.47 -4.71 4.69
N ARG A 84 -11.61 -4.16 5.06
CA ARG A 84 -12.87 -4.88 5.24
C ARG A 84 -13.84 -4.35 4.19
N VAL A 85 -14.36 -5.28 3.40
CA VAL A 85 -15.43 -5.09 2.41
C VAL A 85 -16.72 -5.60 3.02
#